data_AF-A0A7Y6ZGV4-F1
#
_entry.id   AF-A0A7Y6ZGV4-F1
#
_cell.length_a   1.000
_cell.length_b   1.000
_cell.length_c   1.000
_cell.angle_alpha   90.00
_cell.angle_beta   90.00
_cell.angle_gamma   90.00
#
_symmetry.space_group_name_H-M   'P 1'
#
loop_
_entity.id
_entity.type
_entity.pdbx_description
1 polymer ?
#
loop_
_entity_poly.entity_id
_entity_poly.type
_entity_poly.pdbx_seq_one_letter_code
_entity_poly.pdbx_strand_id
1 'polypeptide(L)'
;MAGVVIGAMAFACMPQEQSPVINDSVVEYVKFQNGDIIPGKYIVRLNASNLNFRKTKDYASNQAAMRKISMDILARYDIAEANLGYVYGSSIEGFSVELTNEEYEKLSKDPAVKFIEPDRVIALAPPPGKGPGGGDGGDGGGSSPSQQTPWGITRVGGGATYEGSGKAYVIDSGIDATHPDLSVDATIGFNAFSDKRDGDITKDGSGHGTHVAGTIAAVNNEIGVVGVAAGATVVPVKVLNSRGSGSYSGVIAGVEFVKDNSSNGDVANMSLGGPFSQSLNDAVIALAQSGVKVALAAGNESTDAGT
;
A
#
# COMPACT_ATOMS: atom_id res chain seq x y z
N MET A 1 -4.61 25.64 60.92
CA MET A 1 -3.95 25.07 59.73
C MET A 1 -4.55 23.71 59.46
N ALA A 2 -5.49 23.65 58.51
CA ALA A 2 -6.06 22.41 57.99
C ALA A 2 -6.25 22.66 56.49
N GLY A 3 -5.36 22.10 55.67
CA GLY A 3 -5.38 22.22 54.22
C GLY A 3 -6.20 21.09 53.62
N VAL A 4 -7.28 21.45 52.94
CA VAL A 4 -8.06 20.57 52.07
C VAL A 4 -7.36 20.53 50.72
N VAL A 5 -6.95 19.34 50.27
CA VAL A 5 -6.41 19.14 48.91
C VAL A 5 -7.56 18.67 48.03
N ILE A 6 -8.00 19.55 47.12
CA ILE A 6 -8.94 19.22 46.04
C ILE A 6 -8.08 18.79 44.84
N GLY A 7 -8.12 17.50 44.51
CA GLY A 7 -7.51 16.97 43.30
C GLY A 7 -8.38 17.29 42.08
N ALA A 8 -7.89 18.17 41.20
CA ALA A 8 -8.47 18.39 39.89
C ALA A 8 -7.82 17.41 38.89
N MET A 9 -8.58 16.43 38.40
CA MET A 9 -8.19 15.64 37.23
C MET A 9 -8.49 16.45 35.97
N ALA A 10 -7.46 16.95 35.30
CA ALA A 10 -7.57 17.50 33.96
C ALA A 10 -7.52 16.34 32.96
N PHE A 11 -8.67 15.98 32.39
CA PHE A 11 -8.72 15.16 31.19
C PHE A 11 -8.32 16.04 30.00
N ALA A 12 -7.13 15.82 29.45
CA ALA A 12 -6.73 16.38 28.17
C ALA A 12 -7.42 15.58 27.06
N CYS A 13 -8.47 16.14 26.44
CA CYS A 13 -8.96 15.66 25.16
C CYS A 13 -7.90 15.94 24.09
N MET A 14 -7.20 14.89 23.63
CA MET A 14 -6.57 14.92 22.31
C MET A 14 -7.67 14.85 21.26
N PRO A 15 -7.73 15.77 20.28
CA PRO A 15 -8.50 15.53 19.07
C PRO A 15 -7.80 14.40 18.32
N GLN A 16 -8.44 13.24 18.25
CA GLN A 16 -8.06 12.20 17.31
C GLN A 16 -8.32 12.80 15.92
N GLU A 17 -7.27 13.02 15.12
CA GLU A 17 -7.43 13.38 13.71
C GLU A 17 -8.19 12.23 13.03
N GLN A 18 -9.50 12.43 12.88
CA GLN A 18 -10.33 11.61 12.02
C GLN A 18 -9.82 11.80 10.61
N SER A 19 -9.15 10.76 10.10
CA SER A 19 -9.00 10.59 8.66
C SER A 19 -10.39 10.71 8.03
N PRO A 20 -10.55 11.50 6.96
CA PRO A 20 -11.87 11.77 6.40
C PRO A 20 -12.55 10.47 6.00
N VAL A 21 -13.82 10.36 6.36
CA VAL A 21 -14.71 9.26 5.98
C VAL A 21 -14.84 9.28 4.46
N ILE A 22 -14.10 8.40 3.78
CA ILE A 22 -14.32 8.11 2.36
C ILE A 22 -15.63 7.33 2.27
N ASN A 23 -16.62 7.92 1.59
CA ASN A 23 -17.87 7.22 1.30
C ASN A 23 -17.57 6.16 0.24
N ASP A 24 -17.48 4.93 0.72
CA ASP A 24 -16.70 3.89 0.09
C ASP A 24 -17.50 3.19 -1.02
N SER A 25 -17.06 3.33 -2.26
CA SER A 25 -17.56 2.59 -3.42
C SER A 25 -17.05 1.13 -3.41
N VAL A 26 -17.21 0.41 -2.29
CA VAL A 26 -16.76 -0.98 -2.10
C VAL A 26 -17.59 -1.99 -2.92
N VAL A 27 -18.52 -1.53 -3.75
CA VAL A 27 -19.46 -2.37 -4.47
C VAL A 27 -19.31 -2.24 -5.98
N GLU A 28 -18.09 -2.35 -6.54
CA GLU A 28 -17.99 -2.82 -7.94
C GLU A 28 -16.64 -3.35 -8.45
N TYR A 29 -15.61 -3.58 -7.63
CA TYR A 29 -14.38 -4.22 -8.15
C TYR A 29 -14.56 -5.68 -8.61
N VAL A 30 -15.75 -6.27 -8.46
CA VAL A 30 -16.06 -7.63 -8.95
C VAL A 30 -16.30 -7.68 -10.46
N LYS A 31 -16.61 -6.54 -11.10
CA LYS A 31 -16.85 -6.49 -12.56
C LYS A 31 -15.63 -6.09 -13.39
N PHE A 32 -14.64 -5.46 -12.77
CA PHE A 32 -13.47 -4.92 -13.45
C PHE A 32 -12.32 -5.91 -13.45
N GLN A 33 -11.66 -6.05 -14.60
CA GLN A 33 -10.44 -6.82 -14.80
C GLN A 33 -9.20 -5.99 -14.44
N ASN A 34 -8.06 -6.65 -14.29
CA ASN A 34 -6.79 -5.97 -14.09
C ASN A 34 -6.54 -4.95 -15.23
N GLY A 35 -6.24 -3.71 -14.87
CA GLY A 35 -5.97 -2.63 -15.81
C GLY A 35 -7.19 -1.86 -16.31
N ASP A 36 -8.42 -2.29 -15.99
CA ASP A 36 -9.62 -1.56 -16.36
C ASP A 36 -9.61 -0.15 -15.77
N ILE A 37 -10.12 0.82 -16.54
CA ILE A 37 -10.33 2.19 -16.05
C ILE A 37 -11.45 2.19 -15.02
N ILE A 38 -11.23 2.83 -13.88
CA ILE A 38 -12.26 3.07 -12.88
C ILE A 38 -13.05 4.32 -13.32
N PRO A 39 -14.33 4.20 -13.71
CA PRO A 39 -15.07 5.33 -14.25
C PRO A 39 -15.13 6.51 -13.27
N GLY A 40 -14.88 7.72 -13.79
CA GLY A 40 -14.93 8.95 -13.01
C GLY A 40 -13.75 9.15 -12.05
N LYS A 41 -12.85 8.19 -11.87
CA LYS A 41 -11.69 8.33 -10.98
C LYS A 41 -10.42 8.63 -11.75
N TYR A 42 -9.66 9.60 -11.26
CA TYR A 42 -8.47 10.12 -11.92
C TYR A 42 -7.34 10.33 -10.94
N ILE A 43 -6.11 10.27 -11.45
CA ILE A 43 -4.90 10.70 -10.77
C ILE A 43 -4.46 12.02 -11.42
N VAL A 44 -4.41 13.08 -10.62
CA VAL A 44 -3.98 14.41 -11.03
C VAL A 44 -2.55 14.63 -10.60
N ARG A 45 -1.66 14.86 -11.57
CA ARG A 45 -0.25 15.18 -11.32
C ARG A 45 -0.05 16.68 -11.41
N LEU A 46 0.66 17.24 -10.45
CA LEU A 46 0.87 18.68 -10.34
C LEU A 46 2.28 19.08 -10.80
N ASN A 47 2.40 20.31 -11.30
CA ASN A 47 3.68 20.95 -11.58
C ASN A 47 4.26 21.49 -10.28
N ALA A 48 5.25 20.79 -9.71
CA ALA A 48 5.88 21.17 -8.45
C ALA A 48 6.38 22.63 -8.42
N SER A 49 6.88 23.15 -9.55
CA SER A 49 7.35 24.54 -9.69
C SER A 49 6.25 25.60 -9.53
N ASN A 50 4.99 25.21 -9.74
CA ASN A 50 3.83 26.10 -9.62
C ASN A 50 3.16 25.98 -8.24
N LEU A 51 3.70 25.13 -7.36
CA LEU A 51 3.19 24.92 -6.01
C LEU A 51 4.07 25.65 -5.00
N ASN A 52 3.45 26.31 -4.02
CA ASN A 52 4.14 26.71 -2.81
C ASN A 52 4.19 25.52 -1.83
N PHE A 53 4.85 24.45 -2.25
CA PHE A 53 4.97 23.20 -1.49
C PHE A 53 6.43 22.96 -1.11
N ARG A 54 6.69 22.78 0.19
CA ARG A 54 8.01 22.42 0.68
C ARG A 54 7.96 21.03 1.30
N LYS A 55 8.52 20.07 0.58
CA LYS A 55 8.69 18.69 1.05
C LYS A 55 9.53 18.65 2.32
N THR A 56 9.06 17.87 3.29
CA THR A 56 9.74 17.57 4.55
C THR A 56 10.10 16.08 4.60
N LYS A 57 10.77 15.64 5.67
CA LYS A 57 11.02 14.21 5.92
C LYS A 57 9.84 13.51 6.59
N ASP A 58 8.82 14.27 7.02
CA ASP A 58 7.69 13.73 7.77
C ASP A 58 6.52 13.45 6.82
N TYR A 59 6.12 12.18 6.75
CA TYR A 59 5.05 11.72 5.86
C TYR A 59 3.73 12.46 6.13
N ALA A 60 3.32 12.54 7.40
CA ALA A 60 2.05 13.18 7.78
C ALA A 60 2.01 14.66 7.39
N SER A 61 3.11 15.39 7.60
CA SER A 61 3.24 16.80 7.22
C SER A 61 3.16 16.99 5.70
N ASN A 62 3.80 16.12 4.92
CA ASN A 62 3.74 16.17 3.45
C ASN A 62 2.32 15.90 2.95
N GLN A 63 1.64 14.91 3.53
CA GLN A 63 0.26 14.57 3.22
C GLN A 63 -0.71 15.71 3.57
N ALA A 64 -0.59 16.30 4.76
CA ALA A 64 -1.43 17.42 5.18
C ALA A 64 -1.25 18.66 4.29
N ALA A 65 0.00 19.00 3.95
CA ALA A 65 0.29 20.12 3.08
C ALA A 65 -0.22 19.89 1.64
N MET A 66 -0.03 18.69 1.08
CA MET A 66 -0.58 18.37 -0.23
C MET A 66 -2.10 18.36 -0.21
N ARG A 67 -2.74 17.81 0.83
CA ARG A 67 -4.19 17.83 0.99
C ARG A 67 -4.76 19.23 0.93
N LYS A 68 -4.15 20.17 1.65
CA LYS A 68 -4.53 21.58 1.60
C LYS A 68 -4.42 22.16 0.19
N ILE A 69 -3.31 21.93 -0.49
CA ILE A 69 -3.09 22.39 -1.87
C ILE A 69 -4.15 21.81 -2.81
N SER A 70 -4.41 20.50 -2.71
CA SER A 70 -5.41 19.82 -3.54
C SER A 70 -6.81 20.39 -3.31
N MET A 71 -7.21 20.61 -2.05
CA MET A 71 -8.50 21.22 -1.71
C MET A 71 -8.63 22.64 -2.26
N ASP A 72 -7.57 23.46 -2.15
CA ASP A 72 -7.55 24.82 -2.71
C ASP A 72 -7.71 24.79 -4.24
N ILE A 73 -7.09 23.83 -4.93
CA ILE A 73 -7.25 23.64 -6.38
C ILE A 73 -8.69 23.23 -6.72
N LEU A 74 -9.24 22.22 -6.03
CA LEU A 74 -10.57 21.69 -6.29
C LEU A 74 -11.67 22.73 -6.05
N ALA A 75 -11.53 23.56 -5.02
CA ALA A 75 -12.46 24.63 -4.70
C ALA A 75 -12.59 25.69 -5.81
N ARG A 76 -11.55 25.90 -6.64
CA ARG A 76 -11.62 26.85 -7.79
C ARG A 76 -12.58 26.41 -8.88
N TYR A 77 -12.97 25.14 -8.88
CA TYR A 77 -13.82 24.52 -9.88
C TYR A 77 -15.10 23.93 -9.30
N ASP A 78 -15.44 24.31 -8.05
CA ASP A 78 -16.62 23.84 -7.33
C ASP A 78 -16.68 22.30 -7.14
N ILE A 79 -15.52 21.64 -7.16
CA ILE A 79 -15.42 20.18 -6.91
C ILE A 79 -15.45 19.95 -5.40
N ALA A 80 -16.35 19.09 -4.94
CA ALA A 80 -16.55 18.81 -3.52
C ALA A 80 -15.31 18.16 -2.88
N GLU A 81 -15.02 18.53 -1.63
CA GLU A 81 -13.93 17.94 -0.85
C GLU A 81 -14.07 16.42 -0.70
N ALA A 82 -15.30 15.92 -0.61
CA ALA A 82 -15.61 14.49 -0.53
C ALA A 82 -15.13 13.69 -1.75
N ASN A 83 -14.87 14.34 -2.88
CA ASN A 83 -14.35 13.70 -4.09
C ASN A 83 -12.82 13.56 -4.07
N LEU A 84 -12.13 14.22 -3.13
CA LEU A 84 -10.69 14.10 -2.96
C LEU A 84 -10.36 12.75 -2.29
N GLY A 85 -9.55 11.93 -2.97
CA GLY A 85 -9.03 10.67 -2.42
C GLY A 85 -7.67 10.85 -1.73
N TYR A 86 -6.71 10.04 -2.18
CA TYR A 86 -5.31 10.10 -1.74
C TYR A 86 -4.64 11.38 -2.23
N VAL A 87 -3.65 11.82 -1.47
CA VAL A 87 -2.81 12.95 -1.80
C VAL A 87 -1.36 12.47 -1.81
N TYR A 88 -0.55 13.07 -2.66
CA TYR A 88 0.82 12.63 -2.89
C TYR A 88 1.75 13.81 -2.77
N GLY A 89 2.63 13.77 -1.79
CA GLY A 89 3.54 14.86 -1.46
C GLY A 89 5.00 14.44 -1.34
N SER A 90 5.33 13.17 -1.62
CA SER A 90 6.60 12.57 -1.19
C SER A 90 7.42 11.96 -2.33
N SER A 91 6.89 10.94 -2.99
CA SER A 91 7.37 10.36 -4.24
C SER A 91 6.95 11.19 -5.45
N ILE A 92 5.71 11.67 -5.46
CA ILE A 92 5.11 12.45 -6.54
C ILE A 92 4.25 13.57 -5.96
N GLU A 93 4.13 14.71 -6.64
CA GLU A 93 3.17 15.77 -6.30
C GLU A 93 1.84 15.57 -7.04
N GLY A 94 0.75 15.41 -6.30
CA GLY A 94 -0.56 15.16 -6.90
C GLY A 94 -1.63 14.69 -5.92
N PHE A 95 -2.73 14.21 -6.47
CA PHE A 95 -3.82 13.60 -5.72
C PHE A 95 -4.71 12.74 -6.62
N SER A 96 -5.48 11.82 -6.04
CA SER A 96 -6.58 11.15 -6.73
C SER A 96 -7.90 11.87 -6.48
N VAL A 97 -8.79 11.88 -7.46
CA VAL A 97 -10.09 12.58 -7.36
C VAL A 97 -11.15 11.89 -8.20
N GLU A 98 -12.40 12.00 -7.77
CA GLU A 98 -13.58 11.67 -8.58
C GLU A 98 -14.10 12.92 -9.29
N LEU A 99 -14.27 12.82 -10.61
CA LEU A 99 -14.68 13.93 -11.48
C LEU A 99 -15.78 13.50 -12.45
N THR A 100 -16.75 14.39 -12.62
CA THR A 100 -17.61 14.42 -13.81
C THR A 100 -16.81 14.88 -15.04
N ASN A 101 -17.37 14.65 -16.24
CA ASN A 101 -16.74 15.11 -17.49
C ASN A 101 -16.52 16.63 -17.50
N GLU A 102 -17.48 17.40 -16.99
CA GLU A 102 -17.38 18.87 -16.94
C GLU A 102 -16.26 19.33 -16.00
N GLU A 103 -16.16 18.71 -14.82
CA GLU A 103 -15.09 19.02 -13.86
C GLU A 103 -13.72 18.63 -14.41
N TYR A 104 -13.60 17.49 -15.09
CA TYR A 104 -12.39 17.08 -15.78
C TYR A 104 -11.94 18.11 -16.84
N GLU A 105 -12.87 18.59 -17.68
CA GLU A 105 -12.57 19.59 -18.72
C GLU A 105 -12.11 20.94 -18.14
N LYS A 106 -12.59 21.31 -16.95
CA LYS A 106 -12.18 22.53 -16.24
C LYS A 106 -10.83 22.35 -15.56
N LEU A 107 -10.67 21.28 -14.76
CA LEU A 107 -9.48 21.00 -13.98
C LEU A 107 -8.26 20.71 -14.86
N SER A 108 -8.44 20.04 -16.01
CA SER A 108 -7.36 19.76 -16.96
C SER A 108 -6.71 21.01 -17.56
N LYS A 109 -7.35 22.18 -17.44
CA LYS A 109 -6.83 23.47 -17.91
C LYS A 109 -6.17 24.29 -16.80
N ASP A 110 -6.15 23.79 -15.57
CA ASP A 110 -5.52 24.47 -14.45
C ASP A 110 -3.99 24.59 -14.67
N PRO A 111 -3.37 25.77 -14.49
CA PRO A 111 -1.93 25.93 -14.66
C PRO A 111 -1.08 25.13 -13.67
N ALA A 112 -1.64 24.69 -12.54
CA ALA A 112 -0.96 23.82 -11.59
C ALA A 112 -0.95 22.35 -12.04
N VAL A 113 -1.87 21.94 -12.93
CA VAL A 113 -1.96 20.56 -13.43
C VAL A 113 -0.88 20.31 -14.48
N LYS A 114 -0.10 19.25 -14.27
CA LYS A 114 0.89 18.73 -15.22
C LYS A 114 0.23 17.79 -16.21
N PHE A 115 -0.54 16.83 -15.71
CA PHE A 115 -1.42 15.96 -16.50
C PHE A 115 -2.46 15.30 -15.58
N ILE A 116 -3.50 14.75 -16.19
CA ILE A 116 -4.49 13.91 -15.53
C ILE A 116 -4.50 12.57 -16.27
N GLU A 117 -4.45 11.46 -15.54
CA GLU A 117 -4.62 10.12 -16.10
C GLU A 117 -5.78 9.39 -15.40
N PRO A 118 -6.49 8.48 -16.09
CA PRO A 118 -7.53 7.67 -15.47
C PRO A 118 -6.92 6.76 -14.38
N ASP A 119 -7.61 6.66 -13.25
CA ASP A 119 -7.29 5.65 -12.25
C ASP A 119 -7.71 4.26 -12.78
N ARG A 120 -6.94 3.24 -12.41
CA ARG A 120 -7.12 1.88 -12.93
C ARG A 120 -7.23 0.87 -11.82
N VAL A 121 -7.96 -0.20 -12.09
CA VAL A 121 -7.98 -1.37 -11.23
C VAL A 121 -6.66 -2.08 -11.33
N ILE A 122 -6.11 -2.46 -10.18
CA ILE A 122 -5.07 -3.47 -10.08
C ILE A 122 -5.68 -4.71 -9.44
N ALA A 123 -5.50 -5.87 -10.05
CA ALA A 123 -6.06 -7.11 -9.55
C ALA A 123 -5.07 -8.25 -9.72
N LEU A 124 -4.94 -9.07 -8.68
CA LEU A 124 -4.20 -10.33 -8.77
C LEU A 124 -4.88 -11.25 -9.78
N ALA A 125 -4.07 -11.97 -10.55
CA ALA A 125 -4.59 -13.09 -11.32
C ALA A 125 -5.26 -14.09 -10.36
N PRO A 126 -6.38 -14.71 -10.74
CA PRO A 126 -6.94 -15.81 -9.96
C PRO A 126 -5.83 -16.83 -9.67
N PRO A 127 -5.68 -17.31 -8.43
CA PRO A 127 -4.60 -18.22 -8.11
C PRO A 127 -4.70 -19.43 -9.05
N PRO A 128 -3.59 -19.87 -9.67
CA PRO A 128 -3.58 -21.18 -10.32
C PRO A 128 -4.04 -22.19 -9.27
N GLY A 129 -5.03 -23.03 -9.63
CA GLY A 129 -5.72 -23.91 -8.68
C GLY A 129 -4.77 -24.63 -7.72
N LYS A 130 -5.26 -24.92 -6.50
CA LYS A 130 -4.50 -25.53 -5.37
C LYS A 130 -3.27 -26.31 -5.85
N GLY A 131 -2.09 -25.74 -5.62
CA GLY A 131 -0.83 -26.47 -5.77
C GLY A 131 -0.85 -27.77 -4.96
N PRO A 132 0.04 -28.73 -5.25
CA PRO A 132 0.12 -29.95 -4.47
C PRO A 132 0.50 -29.59 -3.03
N GLY A 133 -0.46 -29.74 -2.10
CA GLY A 133 -0.35 -29.26 -0.71
C GLY A 133 -1.36 -28.18 -0.34
N GLY A 134 -2.54 -28.15 -0.98
CA GLY A 134 -3.56 -27.14 -0.76
C GLY A 134 -4.01 -27.00 0.69
N GLY A 135 -3.37 -26.07 1.41
CA GLY A 135 -3.79 -25.54 2.68
C GLY A 135 -5.21 -24.98 2.54
N ASP A 136 -6.16 -25.80 2.91
CA ASP A 136 -7.29 -25.36 3.69
C ASP A 136 -6.82 -24.33 4.71
N GLY A 137 -7.22 -23.07 4.52
CA GLY A 137 -7.26 -22.06 5.59
C GLY A 137 -8.30 -22.45 6.65
N GLY A 138 -8.23 -23.70 7.10
CA GLY A 138 -9.06 -24.27 8.13
C GLY A 138 -8.41 -23.98 9.47
N ASP A 139 -9.22 -23.49 10.39
CA ASP A 139 -8.96 -23.37 11.82
C ASP A 139 -8.81 -24.75 12.50
N GLY A 140 -8.13 -25.69 11.84
CA GLY A 140 -7.95 -27.07 12.24
C GLY A 140 -6.68 -27.21 13.05
N GLY A 141 -6.82 -27.50 14.35
CA GLY A 141 -5.74 -27.80 15.30
C GLY A 141 -4.94 -29.07 14.95
N GLY A 142 -4.26 -29.06 13.82
CA GLY A 142 -3.20 -29.99 13.44
C GLY A 142 -1.84 -29.35 13.65
N SER A 143 -0.89 -30.13 14.14
CA SER A 143 0.50 -29.70 14.27
C SER A 143 1.00 -29.13 12.95
N SER A 144 1.61 -27.94 12.96
CA SER A 144 2.23 -27.37 11.76
C SER A 144 3.18 -28.42 11.15
N PRO A 145 3.15 -28.61 9.82
CA PRO A 145 4.03 -29.58 9.18
C PRO A 145 5.48 -29.22 9.46
N SER A 146 6.34 -30.23 9.54
CA SER A 146 7.79 -30.02 9.69
C SER A 146 8.32 -29.12 8.58
N GLN A 147 9.22 -28.21 8.93
CA GLN A 147 9.78 -27.23 8.00
C GLN A 147 10.32 -27.87 6.72
N GLN A 148 9.99 -27.25 5.59
CA GLN A 148 10.55 -27.61 4.29
C GLN A 148 11.26 -26.41 3.65
N THR A 149 12.24 -26.67 2.79
CA THR A 149 12.80 -25.63 1.92
C THR A 149 12.08 -25.66 0.57
N PRO A 150 11.28 -24.63 0.23
CA PRO A 150 10.63 -24.59 -1.07
C PRO A 150 11.67 -24.63 -2.20
N TRP A 151 11.37 -25.32 -3.29
CA TRP A 151 12.33 -25.50 -4.39
C TRP A 151 12.87 -24.17 -4.96
N GLY A 152 12.01 -23.15 -5.06
CA GLY A 152 12.42 -21.82 -5.53
C GLY A 152 13.49 -21.19 -4.65
N ILE A 153 13.41 -21.40 -3.34
CA ILE A 153 14.40 -20.94 -2.35
C ILE A 153 15.73 -21.67 -2.57
N THR A 154 15.71 -22.99 -2.70
CA THR A 154 16.91 -23.79 -3.04
C THR A 154 17.56 -23.30 -4.34
N ARG A 155 16.77 -22.99 -5.37
CA ARG A 155 17.26 -22.54 -6.67
C ARG A 155 18.03 -21.23 -6.61
N VAL A 156 17.68 -20.32 -5.71
CA VAL A 156 18.31 -19.00 -5.56
C VAL A 156 19.42 -18.96 -4.50
N GLY A 157 19.87 -20.13 -4.03
CA GLY A 157 20.97 -20.26 -3.06
C GLY A 157 20.56 -20.78 -1.69
N GLY A 158 19.28 -21.11 -1.49
CA GLY A 158 18.73 -21.57 -0.21
C GLY A 158 18.26 -20.43 0.67
N GLY A 159 17.63 -20.80 1.80
CA GLY A 159 17.27 -19.85 2.85
C GLY A 159 18.45 -19.61 3.76
N ALA A 160 18.72 -18.34 4.09
CA ALA A 160 19.74 -17.95 5.04
C ALA A 160 19.10 -17.15 6.18
N THR A 161 19.50 -17.43 7.42
CA THR A 161 19.09 -16.62 8.58
C THR A 161 19.53 -15.17 8.35
N TYR A 162 18.58 -14.24 8.44
CA TYR A 162 18.85 -12.83 8.27
C TYR A 162 19.30 -12.21 9.59
N GLU A 163 20.55 -11.77 9.64
CA GLU A 163 21.18 -11.14 10.82
C GLU A 163 21.22 -9.60 10.72
N GLY A 164 20.62 -9.03 9.67
CA GLY A 164 20.59 -7.58 9.46
C GLY A 164 19.43 -6.88 10.18
N SER A 165 19.36 -5.56 10.03
CA SER A 165 18.31 -4.73 10.61
C SER A 165 17.30 -4.18 9.59
N GLY A 166 17.49 -4.49 8.31
CA GLY A 166 16.63 -4.02 7.22
C GLY A 166 15.27 -4.73 7.25
N LYS A 167 14.27 -4.04 6.71
CA LYS A 167 12.89 -4.50 6.62
C LYS A 167 12.49 -4.75 5.18
N ALA A 168 11.55 -5.68 4.99
CA ALA A 168 10.89 -5.91 3.71
C ALA A 168 9.47 -5.37 3.76
N TYR A 169 9.22 -4.26 3.07
CA TYR A 169 7.88 -3.73 2.86
C TYR A 169 7.17 -4.53 1.77
N VAL A 170 6.03 -5.13 2.12
CA VAL A 170 5.24 -5.96 1.20
C VAL A 170 4.03 -5.14 0.77
N ILE A 171 4.14 -4.52 -0.41
CA ILE A 171 3.08 -3.71 -1.03
C ILE A 171 2.13 -4.67 -1.76
N ASP A 172 1.08 -5.11 -1.07
CA ASP A 172 0.24 -6.24 -1.48
C ASP A 172 -1.13 -6.25 -0.76
N SER A 173 -1.73 -7.42 -0.49
CA SER A 173 -3.02 -7.60 0.19
C SER A 173 -2.97 -7.53 1.72
N GLY A 174 -1.81 -7.17 2.28
CA GLY A 174 -1.53 -7.21 3.72
C GLY A 174 -0.74 -8.47 4.11
N ILE A 175 -0.54 -8.66 5.41
CA ILE A 175 0.12 -9.86 5.96
C ILE A 175 -0.66 -10.28 7.21
N ASP A 176 -0.90 -11.57 7.40
CA ASP A 176 -1.37 -12.08 8.68
C ASP A 176 -0.31 -11.87 9.77
N ALA A 177 -0.54 -10.88 10.62
CA ALA A 177 0.41 -10.51 11.67
C ALA A 177 0.52 -11.55 12.79
N THR A 178 -0.38 -12.53 12.83
CA THR A 178 -0.40 -13.61 13.83
C THR A 178 0.22 -14.92 13.33
N HIS A 179 0.72 -14.94 12.08
CA HIS A 179 1.29 -16.15 11.48
C HIS A 179 2.55 -16.59 12.25
N PRO A 180 2.60 -17.83 12.79
CA PRO A 180 3.70 -18.26 13.68
C PRO A 180 5.05 -18.37 12.96
N ASP A 181 5.04 -18.42 11.63
CA ASP A 181 6.22 -18.55 10.80
C ASP A 181 6.74 -17.22 10.22
N LEU A 182 6.23 -16.07 10.70
CA LEU A 182 6.63 -14.74 10.22
C LEU A 182 6.91 -13.77 11.37
N SER A 183 7.89 -12.88 11.16
CA SER A 183 8.14 -11.72 12.01
C SER A 183 7.52 -10.48 11.39
N VAL A 184 6.24 -10.23 11.67
CA VAL A 184 5.48 -9.12 11.08
C VAL A 184 5.47 -7.90 12.00
N ASP A 185 5.83 -6.73 11.47
CA ASP A 185 5.67 -5.45 12.16
C ASP A 185 4.53 -4.63 11.54
N ALA A 186 3.30 -4.94 11.96
CA ALA A 186 2.10 -4.25 11.50
C ALA A 186 1.94 -2.84 12.13
N THR A 187 2.73 -2.50 13.16
CA THR A 187 2.60 -1.22 13.87
C THR A 187 3.10 -0.02 13.04
N ILE A 188 3.96 -0.31 12.07
CA ILE A 188 4.52 0.65 11.10
C ILE A 188 4.02 0.38 9.68
N GLY A 189 2.92 -0.36 9.54
CA GLY A 189 2.34 -0.69 8.24
C GLY A 189 1.46 0.44 7.68
N PHE A 190 1.02 0.25 6.44
CA PHE A 190 0.05 1.11 5.77
C PHE A 190 -1.17 0.32 5.30
N ASN A 191 -2.36 0.92 5.40
CA ASN A 191 -3.59 0.34 4.87
C ASN A 191 -4.34 1.38 4.03
N ALA A 192 -4.58 1.04 2.76
CA ALA A 192 -5.38 1.82 1.83
C ALA A 192 -6.89 1.75 2.13
N PHE A 193 -7.34 0.80 2.94
CA PHE A 193 -8.75 0.58 3.21
C PHE A 193 -9.12 1.01 4.63
N SER A 194 -10.29 1.64 4.76
CA SER A 194 -10.85 2.05 6.06
C SER A 194 -12.17 1.36 6.39
N ASP A 195 -12.69 0.52 5.49
CA ASP A 195 -13.94 -0.20 5.71
C ASP A 195 -13.80 -1.30 6.78
N LYS A 196 -14.94 -1.80 7.27
CA LYS A 196 -14.96 -2.83 8.33
C LYS A 196 -14.36 -4.17 7.90
N ARG A 197 -14.30 -4.46 6.61
CA ARG A 197 -13.86 -5.75 6.08
C ARG A 197 -12.36 -5.79 5.90
N ASP A 198 -11.78 -4.72 5.39
CA ASP A 198 -10.41 -4.61 4.92
C ASP A 198 -9.57 -3.60 5.71
N GLY A 199 -10.18 -2.87 6.65
CA GLY A 199 -9.52 -1.87 7.50
C GLY A 199 -8.58 -2.43 8.58
N ASP A 200 -8.62 -3.73 8.87
CA ASP A 200 -7.69 -4.37 9.82
C ASP A 200 -6.37 -4.73 9.11
N ILE A 201 -5.32 -3.95 9.41
CA ILE A 201 -3.98 -4.15 8.84
C ILE A 201 -3.31 -5.46 9.26
N THR A 202 -3.76 -6.05 10.38
CA THR A 202 -3.22 -7.32 10.87
C THR A 202 -3.75 -8.54 10.10
N LYS A 203 -4.68 -8.31 9.16
CA LYS A 203 -5.38 -9.35 8.41
C LYS A 203 -5.08 -9.26 6.92
N ASP A 204 -4.71 -10.40 6.37
CA ASP A 204 -4.63 -10.62 4.93
C ASP A 204 -5.81 -11.50 4.47
N GLY A 205 -6.93 -10.87 4.15
CA GLY A 205 -8.12 -11.58 3.68
C GLY A 205 -7.98 -12.24 2.31
N SER A 206 -6.94 -11.90 1.52
CA SER A 206 -6.65 -12.55 0.24
C SER A 206 -5.64 -13.69 0.38
N GLY A 207 -4.76 -13.64 1.39
CA GLY A 207 -3.66 -14.59 1.63
C GLY A 207 -2.44 -14.41 0.72
N HIS A 208 -2.51 -13.53 -0.29
CA HIS A 208 -1.43 -13.36 -1.27
C HIS A 208 -0.21 -12.68 -0.66
N GLY A 209 -0.38 -11.56 0.03
CA GLY A 209 0.71 -10.85 0.69
C GLY A 209 1.39 -11.67 1.79
N THR A 210 0.65 -12.52 2.52
CA THR A 210 1.22 -13.46 3.49
C THR A 210 2.08 -14.53 2.82
N HIS A 211 1.63 -15.07 1.68
CA HIS A 211 2.43 -16.01 0.89
C HIS A 211 3.71 -15.37 0.32
N VAL A 212 3.61 -14.13 -0.17
CA VAL A 212 4.76 -13.33 -0.62
C VAL A 212 5.73 -13.09 0.53
N ALA A 213 5.24 -12.68 1.69
CA ALA A 213 6.05 -12.47 2.90
C ALA A 213 6.77 -13.75 3.34
N GLY A 214 6.11 -14.91 3.26
CA GLY A 214 6.73 -16.21 3.53
C GLY A 214 7.88 -16.55 2.60
N THR A 215 7.74 -16.26 1.30
CA THR A 215 8.83 -16.44 0.33
C THR A 215 10.05 -15.57 0.69
N ILE A 216 9.81 -14.35 1.16
CA ILE A 216 10.87 -13.42 1.56
C ILE A 216 11.53 -13.87 2.86
N ALA A 217 10.73 -14.14 3.91
CA ALA A 217 11.22 -14.09 5.29
C ALA A 217 10.65 -15.15 6.24
N ALA A 218 10.00 -16.22 5.76
CA ALA A 218 9.55 -17.29 6.65
C ALA A 218 10.70 -17.80 7.54
N VAL A 219 10.42 -17.97 8.82
CA VAL A 219 11.44 -18.18 9.86
C VAL A 219 12.03 -19.59 9.72
N ASN A 220 13.28 -19.76 10.11
CA ASN A 220 13.88 -21.09 10.26
C ASN A 220 13.58 -21.62 11.67
N ASN A 221 12.43 -22.27 11.88
CA ASN A 221 11.84 -22.59 13.20
C ASN A 221 11.16 -23.99 13.30
N GLU A 222 11.55 -24.95 12.47
CA GLU A 222 11.05 -26.34 12.47
C GLU A 222 9.62 -26.56 11.97
N ILE A 223 8.87 -25.51 11.68
CA ILE A 223 7.52 -25.58 11.09
C ILE A 223 7.50 -24.98 9.68
N GLY A 224 6.45 -25.28 8.91
CA GLY A 224 6.13 -24.52 7.69
C GLY A 224 7.23 -24.53 6.63
N VAL A 225 7.71 -23.35 6.25
CA VAL A 225 8.71 -23.17 5.18
C VAL A 225 9.81 -22.21 5.61
N VAL A 226 10.92 -22.17 4.87
CA VAL A 226 11.98 -21.16 5.09
C VAL A 226 12.01 -20.14 3.95
N GLY A 227 12.09 -18.85 4.28
CA GLY A 227 12.23 -17.77 3.31
C GLY A 227 13.67 -17.59 2.84
N VAL A 228 13.88 -16.75 1.81
CA VAL A 228 15.23 -16.43 1.32
C VAL A 228 16.05 -15.73 2.41
N ALA A 229 15.48 -14.71 3.04
CA ALA A 229 16.04 -13.97 4.17
C ALA A 229 15.30 -14.36 5.45
N ALA A 230 15.48 -15.60 5.88
CA ALA A 230 14.71 -16.22 6.96
C ALA A 230 14.76 -15.39 8.24
N GLY A 231 13.58 -15.01 8.76
CA GLY A 231 13.44 -14.21 9.97
C GLY A 231 13.58 -12.70 9.80
N ALA A 232 13.77 -12.20 8.56
CA ALA A 232 13.71 -10.75 8.32
C ALA A 232 12.35 -10.16 8.73
N THR A 233 12.33 -8.93 9.24
CA THR A 233 11.07 -8.25 9.55
C THR A 233 10.33 -7.88 8.28
N VAL A 234 9.08 -8.29 8.17
CA VAL A 234 8.18 -7.90 7.07
C VAL A 234 7.17 -6.86 7.57
N VAL A 235 6.89 -5.86 6.73
CA VAL A 235 5.96 -4.76 7.03
C VAL A 235 4.81 -4.80 6.04
N PRO A 236 3.53 -4.91 6.49
CA PRO A 236 2.39 -4.92 5.60
C PRO A 236 2.13 -3.51 5.03
N VAL A 237 2.06 -3.42 3.70
CA VAL A 237 1.57 -2.24 2.97
C VAL A 237 0.37 -2.71 2.15
N LYS A 238 -0.79 -2.69 2.80
CA LYS A 238 -2.05 -3.25 2.28
C LYS A 238 -2.70 -2.29 1.28
N VAL A 239 -2.54 -2.60 0.00
CA VAL A 239 -3.09 -1.85 -1.15
C VAL A 239 -4.06 -2.67 -1.98
N LEU A 240 -4.20 -3.96 -1.67
CA LEU A 240 -5.21 -4.86 -2.24
C LEU A 240 -6.16 -5.33 -1.13
N ASN A 241 -7.46 -5.38 -1.44
CA ASN A 241 -8.49 -5.84 -0.51
C ASN A 241 -8.51 -7.38 -0.40
N SER A 242 -9.45 -7.91 0.38
CA SER A 242 -9.65 -9.34 0.61
C SER A 242 -10.01 -10.14 -0.65
N ARG A 243 -10.27 -9.47 -1.79
CA ARG A 243 -10.48 -10.11 -3.10
C ARG A 243 -9.26 -10.00 -4.01
N GLY A 244 -8.14 -9.45 -3.53
CA GLY A 244 -6.93 -9.25 -4.32
C GLY A 244 -7.04 -8.09 -5.31
N SER A 245 -7.90 -7.10 -5.06
CA SER A 245 -8.08 -5.94 -5.94
C SER A 245 -7.84 -4.62 -5.23
N GLY A 246 -7.35 -3.63 -5.95
CA GLY A 246 -7.14 -2.26 -5.50
C GLY A 246 -7.17 -1.28 -6.66
N SER A 247 -6.77 -0.03 -6.39
CA SER A 247 -6.60 1.00 -7.42
C SER A 247 -5.14 1.42 -7.55
N TYR A 248 -4.76 1.95 -8.71
CA TYR A 248 -3.42 2.51 -8.89
C TYR A 248 -3.18 3.66 -7.91
N SER A 249 -4.19 4.48 -7.65
CA SER A 249 -4.15 5.52 -6.62
C SER A 249 -3.78 4.98 -5.22
N GLY A 250 -4.37 3.85 -4.80
CA GLY A 250 -4.05 3.20 -3.53
C GLY A 250 -2.64 2.60 -3.50
N VAL A 251 -2.18 2.01 -4.63
CA VAL A 251 -0.80 1.51 -4.75
C VAL A 251 0.21 2.65 -4.64
N ILE A 252 -0.03 3.78 -5.32
CA ILE A 252 0.81 4.97 -5.24
C ILE A 252 0.90 5.48 -3.80
N ALA A 253 -0.21 5.51 -3.06
CA ALA A 253 -0.21 5.89 -1.65
C ALA A 253 0.65 4.94 -0.79
N GLY A 254 0.62 3.64 -1.07
CA GLY A 254 1.51 2.67 -0.43
C GLY A 254 2.99 2.92 -0.75
N VAL A 255 3.32 3.22 -2.02
CA VAL A 255 4.68 3.55 -2.44
C VAL A 255 5.18 4.84 -1.78
N GLU A 256 4.34 5.88 -1.68
CA GLU A 256 4.63 7.12 -0.95
C GLU A 256 4.97 6.82 0.51
N PHE A 257 4.15 6.01 1.17
CA PHE A 257 4.33 5.64 2.55
C PHE A 257 5.68 4.96 2.78
N VAL A 258 6.03 3.96 1.95
CA VAL A 258 7.32 3.26 2.07
C VAL A 258 8.47 4.23 1.86
N LYS A 259 8.37 5.13 0.88
CA LYS A 259 9.44 6.08 0.58
C LYS A 259 9.83 6.94 1.78
N ASP A 260 8.86 7.36 2.59
CA ASP A 260 9.12 8.25 3.73
C ASP A 260 9.37 7.51 5.05
N ASN A 261 8.93 6.26 5.17
CA ASN A 261 9.05 5.49 6.42
C ASN A 261 10.16 4.42 6.38
N SER A 262 10.75 4.17 5.21
CA SER A 262 11.88 3.25 5.05
C SER A 262 13.21 3.89 5.42
N SER A 263 14.16 3.02 5.75
CA SER A 263 15.56 3.35 6.00
C SER A 263 16.46 2.79 4.89
N ASN A 264 17.68 3.33 4.79
CA ASN A 264 18.67 2.80 3.88
C ASN A 264 18.96 1.31 4.21
N GLY A 265 18.87 0.45 3.19
CA GLY A 265 19.00 -1.00 3.35
C GLY A 265 17.68 -1.76 3.41
N ASP A 266 16.54 -1.05 3.57
CA ASP A 266 15.22 -1.65 3.42
C ASP A 266 14.92 -1.96 1.95
N VAL A 267 13.99 -2.89 1.75
CA VAL A 267 13.54 -3.32 0.44
C VAL A 267 12.03 -3.20 0.34
N ALA A 268 11.53 -2.99 -0.87
CA ALA A 268 10.10 -3.01 -1.17
C ALA A 268 9.82 -4.09 -2.23
N ASN A 269 8.81 -4.90 -1.98
CA ASN A 269 8.32 -5.89 -2.94
C ASN A 269 6.90 -5.52 -3.38
N MET A 270 6.68 -5.48 -4.69
CA MET A 270 5.37 -5.31 -5.32
C MET A 270 5.11 -6.53 -6.21
N SER A 271 4.44 -7.55 -5.65
CA SER A 271 4.00 -8.74 -6.38
C SER A 271 2.65 -8.53 -7.06
N LEU A 272 2.49 -7.34 -7.62
CA LEU A 272 1.30 -6.86 -8.31
C LEU A 272 1.75 -6.05 -9.53
N GLY A 273 0.89 -5.95 -10.53
CA GLY A 273 1.19 -5.22 -11.75
C GLY A 273 -0.04 -5.08 -12.63
N GLY A 274 0.08 -4.24 -13.65
CA GLY A 274 -0.95 -4.00 -14.64
C GLY A 274 -0.41 -3.10 -15.75
N PRO A 275 -1.28 -2.59 -16.64
CA PRO A 275 -0.87 -1.70 -17.73
C PRO A 275 -0.11 -0.45 -17.27
N PHE A 276 0.62 0.16 -18.20
CA PHE A 276 1.39 1.38 -17.96
C PHE A 276 0.57 2.49 -17.26
N SER A 277 1.19 3.10 -16.24
CA SER A 277 0.77 4.37 -15.63
C SER A 277 2.00 5.23 -15.39
N GLN A 278 1.94 6.48 -15.86
CA GLN A 278 3.05 7.40 -15.68
C GLN A 278 3.22 7.75 -14.19
N SER A 279 2.12 7.94 -13.44
CA SER A 279 2.21 8.33 -12.03
C SER A 279 2.75 7.21 -11.16
N LEU A 280 2.34 5.95 -11.38
CA LEU A 280 2.87 4.81 -10.64
C LEU A 280 4.35 4.60 -10.94
N ASN A 281 4.75 4.68 -12.21
CA ASN A 281 6.16 4.58 -12.60
C ASN A 281 7.01 5.69 -11.96
N ASP A 282 6.55 6.95 -12.02
CA ASP A 282 7.23 8.07 -11.37
C ASP A 282 7.40 7.83 -9.86
N ALA A 283 6.37 7.33 -9.18
CA ALA A 283 6.40 7.06 -7.74
C ALA A 283 7.40 5.97 -7.38
N VAL A 284 7.41 4.86 -8.13
CA VAL A 284 8.34 3.74 -7.93
C VAL A 284 9.79 4.16 -8.23
N ILE A 285 10.01 4.96 -9.27
CA ILE A 285 11.34 5.54 -9.57
C ILE A 285 11.80 6.44 -8.41
N ALA A 286 10.93 7.29 -7.88
CA ALA A 286 11.26 8.15 -6.75
C ALA A 286 11.53 7.36 -5.45
N LEU A 287 10.85 6.22 -5.25
CA LEU A 287 11.16 5.28 -4.18
C LEU A 287 12.55 4.64 -4.37
N ALA A 288 12.86 4.15 -5.57
CA ALA A 288 14.18 3.59 -5.84
C ALA A 288 15.31 4.63 -5.64
N GLN A 289 15.07 5.88 -6.04
CA GLN A 289 16.00 6.99 -5.85
C GLN A 289 16.19 7.40 -4.39
N SER A 290 15.31 7.01 -3.46
CA SER A 290 15.55 7.22 -2.02
C SER A 290 16.53 6.22 -1.41
N GLY A 291 16.97 5.22 -2.19
CA GLY A 291 17.91 4.19 -1.76
C GLY A 291 17.26 2.84 -1.42
N VAL A 292 15.92 2.76 -1.49
CA VAL A 292 15.18 1.50 -1.31
C VAL A 292 15.36 0.62 -2.55
N LYS A 293 15.69 -0.66 -2.35
CA LYS A 293 15.71 -1.62 -3.46
C LYS A 293 14.28 -2.11 -3.70
N VAL A 294 13.81 -1.98 -4.93
CA VAL A 294 12.44 -2.36 -5.31
C VAL A 294 12.46 -3.61 -6.19
N ALA A 295 11.70 -4.64 -5.81
CA ALA A 295 11.43 -5.82 -6.61
C ALA A 295 9.98 -5.79 -7.10
N LEU A 296 9.79 -5.97 -8.41
CA LEU A 296 8.49 -5.87 -9.08
C LEU A 296 8.20 -7.17 -9.84
N ALA A 297 6.95 -7.63 -9.83
CA ALA A 297 6.52 -8.69 -10.73
C ALA A 297 6.44 -8.18 -12.19
N ALA A 298 6.89 -8.99 -13.16
CA ALA A 298 6.87 -8.62 -14.57
C ALA A 298 5.47 -8.74 -15.22
N GLY A 299 4.49 -9.34 -14.52
CA GLY A 299 3.17 -9.67 -15.05
C GLY A 299 3.04 -11.15 -15.43
N ASN A 300 1.80 -11.62 -15.48
CA ASN A 300 1.41 -13.00 -15.83
C ASN A 300 0.62 -13.07 -17.16
N GLU A 301 0.52 -11.95 -17.86
CA GLU A 301 -0.27 -11.77 -19.08
C GLU A 301 0.43 -12.33 -20.33
N SER A 302 1.69 -12.79 -20.19
CA SER A 302 2.54 -13.25 -21.31
C SER A 302 2.75 -12.17 -22.39
N THR A 303 2.77 -10.91 -21.98
CA THR A 303 3.02 -9.72 -22.83
C THR A 303 4.39 -9.10 -22.53
N ASP A 304 4.80 -8.12 -23.33
CA ASP A 304 6.00 -7.32 -23.05
C ASP A 304 5.76 -6.48 -21.80
N ALA A 305 6.65 -6.61 -20.80
CA ALA A 305 6.57 -5.89 -19.54
C ALA A 305 7.01 -4.41 -19.67
N GLY A 306 7.63 -4.03 -20.79
CA GLY A 306 8.07 -2.66 -21.07
C GLY A 306 7.03 -1.78 -21.77
N THR A 307 5.86 -2.32 -22.12
CA THR A 307 4.82 -1.63 -22.92
C THR A 307 3.51 -1.50 -22.18
#